data_AF-A0A327H0L7-F1
#
_entry.id   AF-A0A327H0L7-F1
#
_cell.length_a   1.000
_cell.length_b   1.000
_cell.length_c   1.000
_cell.angle_alpha   90.00
_cell.angle_beta   90.00
_cell.angle_gamma   90.00
#
_symmetry.space_group_name_H-M   'P 1'
#
loop_
_entity.id
_entity.type
_entity.pdbx_description
1 polymer ?
#
loop_
_entity_poly.entity_id
_entity_poly.type
_entity_poly.pdbx_seq_one_letter_code
_entity_poly.pdbx_strand_id
1 'polypeptide(L)'
;MANNQTSTSPAEDLSWGEVFQLGKKYLKIPLALLCVELFYWFITQPSDTLVPIQISEAWIWHELTNLIYGEGTATLTTHNGWMTQVNLYNPNFPGTLDTVALYVSDECAGIHEMIFISTLIMMTEGVPQKLKIRSVMVMCTIVYILNIIRLVAFYPIAASDCHIDPNNPVCLTGIWNFHETVYEWGFLLLLVMMWLVWFRFVGGSSKILNSKKNKENWRVNVRSIWETKHFIVIGFVIMMICYGIFSVTTNQTAMDAKETLDFCSFSKLSTSSCIEAQNTWDNAIDTSWSLSAIGLLIGAVTVFKFEKKNTDGKWPSEIIEEE
;
A
#
# COMPACT_ATOMS: atom_id res chain seq x y z
N MET A 1 70.16 -22.84 0.49
CA MET A 1 68.82 -23.03 1.10
C MET A 1 68.24 -21.65 1.39
N ALA A 2 66.94 -21.53 1.14
CA ALA A 2 66.05 -20.39 1.36
C ALA A 2 66.30 -19.10 0.54
N ASN A 3 65.49 -18.91 -0.50
CA ASN A 3 65.01 -17.58 -0.85
C ASN A 3 63.48 -17.64 -0.97
N ASN A 4 62.81 -16.92 -0.09
CA ASN A 4 61.36 -16.74 -0.04
C ASN A 4 60.93 -15.84 -1.20
N GLN A 5 59.97 -16.29 -2.01
CA GLN A 5 59.03 -15.38 -2.68
C GLN A 5 57.62 -15.95 -2.56
N THR A 6 56.93 -15.48 -1.52
CA THR A 6 55.48 -15.38 -1.43
C THR A 6 54.96 -14.53 -2.59
N SER A 7 54.34 -15.16 -3.59
CA SER A 7 53.45 -14.44 -4.51
C SER A 7 52.05 -14.44 -3.90
N THR A 8 51.81 -13.49 -2.99
CA THR A 8 50.47 -13.02 -2.67
C THR A 8 49.89 -12.38 -3.92
N SER A 9 48.91 -13.04 -4.54
CA SER A 9 48.02 -12.37 -5.51
C SER A 9 47.44 -11.14 -4.84
N PRO A 10 47.64 -9.90 -5.34
CA PRO A 10 46.88 -8.78 -4.84
C PRO A 10 45.41 -9.04 -5.17
N ALA A 11 44.53 -8.77 -4.21
CA ALA A 11 43.11 -8.66 -4.50
C ALA A 11 42.97 -7.64 -5.63
N GLU A 12 42.35 -8.04 -6.73
CA GLU A 12 42.10 -7.19 -7.88
C GLU A 12 41.14 -6.08 -7.42
N ASP A 13 41.70 -4.93 -7.03
CA ASP A 13 40.93 -3.78 -6.59
C ASP A 13 40.04 -3.33 -7.75
N LEU A 14 38.73 -3.45 -7.56
CA LEU A 14 37.72 -3.06 -8.53
C LEU A 14 37.96 -1.63 -8.99
N SER A 15 38.02 -1.42 -10.31
CA SER A 15 38.24 -0.08 -10.86
C SER A 15 37.09 0.86 -10.45
N TRP A 16 37.37 2.16 -10.25
CA TRP A 16 36.31 3.13 -9.92
C TRP A 16 35.15 3.16 -10.94
N GLY A 17 35.42 2.80 -12.20
CA GLY A 17 34.40 2.60 -13.23
C GLY A 17 33.53 1.37 -12.99
N GLU A 18 34.11 0.25 -12.56
CA GLU A 18 33.37 -0.95 -12.12
C GLU A 18 32.63 -0.71 -10.81
N VAL A 19 33.20 0.03 -9.86
CA VAL A 19 32.51 0.44 -8.62
C VAL A 19 31.33 1.35 -8.95
N PHE A 20 31.46 2.27 -9.92
CA PHE A 20 30.35 3.11 -10.38
C PHE A 20 29.29 2.30 -11.14
N GLN A 21 29.70 1.34 -11.97
CA GLN A 21 28.75 0.44 -12.64
C GLN A 21 28.04 -0.51 -11.67
N LEU A 22 28.76 -1.07 -10.69
CA LEU A 22 28.18 -1.84 -9.59
C LEU A 22 27.24 -0.95 -8.78
N GLY A 23 27.68 0.23 -8.39
CA GLY A 23 26.91 1.23 -7.65
C GLY A 23 25.62 1.59 -8.37
N LYS A 24 25.67 1.85 -9.68
CA LYS A 24 24.49 2.12 -10.52
C LYS A 24 23.56 0.92 -10.63
N LYS A 25 24.10 -0.31 -10.56
CA LYS A 25 23.33 -1.56 -10.58
C LYS A 25 22.66 -1.85 -9.23
N TYR A 26 23.34 -1.54 -8.13
CA TYR A 26 22.80 -1.67 -6.77
C TYR A 26 21.87 -0.52 -6.40
N LEU A 27 22.07 0.69 -6.92
CA LEU A 27 21.18 1.85 -6.73
C LEU A 27 19.78 1.62 -7.31
N LYS A 28 19.62 0.71 -8.27
CA LYS A 28 18.30 0.31 -8.78
C LYS A 28 17.40 -0.24 -7.67
N ILE A 29 17.95 -0.91 -6.66
CA ILE A 29 17.17 -1.54 -5.60
C ILE A 29 16.66 -0.47 -4.61
N PRO A 30 17.50 0.44 -4.05
CA PRO A 30 17.02 1.57 -3.26
C PRO A 30 16.11 2.52 -4.03
N LEU A 31 16.40 2.78 -5.31
CA LEU A 31 15.55 3.65 -6.13
C LEU A 31 14.19 3.00 -6.42
N ALA A 32 14.15 1.69 -6.67
CA ALA A 32 12.90 0.96 -6.81
C ALA A 32 12.11 0.93 -5.50
N LEU A 33 12.77 0.72 -4.36
CA LEU A 33 12.13 0.81 -3.04
C LEU A 33 11.59 2.21 -2.75
N LEU A 34 12.33 3.26 -3.11
CA LEU A 34 11.89 4.65 -2.97
C LEU A 34 10.74 4.98 -3.94
N CYS A 35 10.74 4.45 -5.15
CA CYS A 35 9.61 4.57 -6.07
C CYS A 35 8.38 3.80 -5.59
N VAL A 36 8.56 2.65 -4.92
CA VAL A 36 7.48 1.87 -4.31
C VAL A 36 6.93 2.61 -3.10
N GLU A 37 7.78 3.20 -2.27
CA GLU A 37 7.38 4.04 -1.14
C GLU A 37 6.65 5.30 -1.63
N LEU A 38 7.16 5.98 -2.66
CA LEU A 38 6.48 7.11 -3.28
C LEU A 38 5.16 6.71 -3.93
N PHE A 39 5.08 5.53 -4.55
CA PHE A 39 3.85 5.02 -5.14
C PHE A 39 2.85 4.63 -4.06
N TYR A 40 3.30 3.98 -2.99
CA TYR A 40 2.54 3.66 -1.78
C TYR A 40 1.99 4.94 -1.16
N TRP A 41 2.86 5.86 -0.77
CA TRP A 41 2.51 7.17 -0.24
C TRP A 41 1.54 7.92 -1.15
N PHE A 42 1.70 7.83 -2.47
CA PHE A 42 0.80 8.47 -3.43
C PHE A 42 -0.59 7.82 -3.50
N ILE A 43 -0.71 6.49 -3.35
CA ILE A 43 -2.00 5.78 -3.34
C ILE A 43 -2.62 5.67 -1.95
N THR A 44 -1.88 5.94 -0.89
CA THR A 44 -2.37 5.92 0.51
C THR A 44 -2.44 7.30 1.14
N GLN A 45 -2.00 8.36 0.45
CA GLN A 45 -2.16 9.73 0.96
C GLN A 45 -3.61 10.16 1.19
N PRO A 46 -4.59 9.66 0.42
CA PRO A 46 -5.98 9.66 0.85
C PRO A 46 -6.24 8.40 1.67
N SER A 47 -6.65 8.57 2.93
CA SER A 47 -7.03 7.50 3.87
C SER A 47 -8.10 6.55 3.29
N ASP A 48 -8.83 7.04 2.28
CA ASP A 48 -10.01 6.41 1.67
C ASP A 48 -9.81 6.00 0.17
N THR A 49 -8.57 5.82 -0.31
CA THR A 49 -8.33 5.47 -1.74
C THR A 49 -8.86 4.09 -2.13
N LEU A 50 -8.99 3.18 -1.17
CA LEU A 50 -9.43 1.79 -1.38
C LEU A 50 -10.64 1.44 -0.49
N VAL A 51 -11.56 2.39 -0.34
CA VAL A 51 -12.85 2.26 0.35
C VAL A 51 -13.59 0.94 0.10
N PRO A 52 -13.68 0.39 -1.14
CA PRO A 52 -14.38 -0.87 -1.35
C PRO A 52 -13.80 -2.04 -0.53
N ILE A 53 -12.48 -2.08 -0.35
CA ILE A 53 -11.81 -3.12 0.45
C ILE A 53 -12.09 -2.88 1.93
N GLN A 54 -11.95 -1.64 2.40
CA GLN A 54 -12.24 -1.27 3.80
C GLN A 54 -13.69 -1.57 4.19
N ILE A 55 -14.66 -1.25 3.33
CA ILE A 55 -16.08 -1.58 3.54
C ILE A 55 -16.27 -3.10 3.60
N SER A 56 -15.63 -3.85 2.70
CA SER A 56 -15.75 -5.31 2.69
C SER A 56 -15.16 -5.95 3.95
N GLU A 57 -14.05 -5.42 4.46
CA GLU A 57 -13.46 -5.89 5.71
C GLU A 57 -14.30 -5.53 6.92
N ALA A 58 -14.78 -4.28 7.01
CA ALA A 58 -15.64 -3.84 8.10
C ALA A 58 -16.93 -4.68 8.15
N TRP A 59 -17.51 -4.98 6.99
CA TRP A 59 -18.67 -5.86 6.88
C TRP A 59 -18.37 -7.28 7.34
N ILE A 60 -17.30 -7.92 6.83
CA ILE A 60 -16.95 -9.29 7.24
C ILE A 60 -16.61 -9.33 8.73
N TRP A 61 -15.88 -8.35 9.23
CA TRP A 61 -15.52 -8.26 10.64
C TRP A 61 -16.75 -8.14 11.54
N HIS A 62 -17.70 -7.27 11.18
CA HIS A 62 -18.98 -7.14 11.88
C HIS A 62 -19.75 -8.46 11.93
N GLU A 63 -19.93 -9.12 10.78
CA GLU A 63 -20.66 -10.38 10.67
C GLU A 63 -19.98 -11.50 11.46
N LEU A 64 -18.66 -11.64 11.34
CA LEU A 64 -17.90 -12.65 12.09
C LEU A 64 -17.92 -12.40 13.59
N THR A 65 -17.85 -11.15 14.03
CA THR A 65 -17.88 -10.81 15.46
C THR A 65 -19.24 -11.21 16.06
N ASN A 66 -20.34 -10.86 15.39
CA ASN A 66 -21.68 -11.27 15.84
C ASN A 66 -21.88 -12.78 15.76
N LEU A 67 -21.36 -13.45 14.73
CA LEU A 67 -21.46 -14.90 14.56
C LEU A 67 -20.70 -15.66 15.66
N ILE A 68 -19.49 -15.20 16.02
CA ILE A 68 -18.59 -15.92 16.94
C ILE A 68 -18.92 -15.59 18.40
N TYR A 69 -19.18 -14.31 18.71
CA TYR A 69 -19.30 -13.84 20.09
C TYR A 69 -20.74 -13.51 20.52
N GLY A 70 -21.70 -13.55 19.60
CA GLY A 70 -23.13 -13.41 19.87
C GLY A 70 -23.76 -12.20 19.17
N GLU A 71 -25.05 -12.29 18.87
CA GLU A 71 -25.80 -11.21 18.21
C GLU A 71 -25.81 -9.93 19.06
N GLY A 72 -25.52 -8.80 18.41
CA GLY A 72 -25.50 -7.48 19.05
C GLY A 72 -24.17 -7.11 19.71
N THR A 73 -23.14 -7.96 19.59
CA THR A 73 -21.78 -7.65 20.08
C THR A 73 -21.05 -6.65 19.18
N ALA A 74 -21.45 -6.50 17.93
CA ALA A 74 -20.92 -5.52 17.00
C ALA A 74 -22.02 -4.83 16.19
N THR A 75 -21.90 -3.52 15.95
CA THR A 75 -22.72 -2.77 14.97
C THR A 75 -21.84 -2.11 13.93
N LEU A 76 -22.31 -2.07 12.68
CA LEU A 76 -21.64 -1.43 11.56
C LEU A 76 -22.21 -0.01 11.36
N THR A 77 -21.34 1.00 11.38
CA THR A 77 -21.69 2.41 11.22
C THR A 77 -20.76 3.11 10.22
N THR A 78 -21.07 4.37 9.92
CA THR A 78 -20.29 5.17 8.97
C THR A 78 -19.17 5.95 9.65
N HIS A 79 -17.97 5.90 9.09
CA HIS A 79 -16.90 6.86 9.33
C HIS A 79 -16.60 7.59 8.01
N ASN A 80 -16.52 8.92 8.03
CA ASN A 80 -16.35 9.76 6.82
C ASN A 80 -17.37 9.49 5.68
N GLY A 81 -18.59 9.07 6.03
CA GLY A 81 -19.65 8.76 5.05
C GLY A 81 -19.59 7.35 4.45
N TRP A 82 -18.57 6.55 4.80
CA TRP A 82 -18.38 5.17 4.35
C TRP A 82 -18.63 4.18 5.49
N MET A 83 -19.18 3.01 5.18
CA MET A 83 -19.50 1.96 6.16
C MET A 83 -18.24 1.18 6.59
N THR A 84 -17.31 1.87 7.25
CA THR A 84 -15.99 1.34 7.66
C THR A 84 -15.80 1.28 9.17
N GLN A 85 -16.75 1.78 9.97
CA GLN A 85 -16.68 1.77 11.43
C GLN A 85 -17.47 0.60 12.03
N VAL A 86 -16.84 -0.12 12.96
CA VAL A 86 -17.47 -1.18 13.74
C VAL A 86 -17.42 -0.77 15.21
N ASN A 87 -18.59 -0.69 15.84
CA ASN A 87 -18.72 -0.45 17.27
C ASN A 87 -18.91 -1.78 17.98
N LEU A 88 -18.00 -2.09 18.90
CA LEU A 88 -18.05 -3.29 19.74
C LEU A 88 -18.78 -2.97 21.05
N TYR A 89 -19.58 -3.92 21.54
CA TYR A 89 -20.37 -3.78 22.76
C TYR A 89 -20.02 -4.85 23.78
N ASN A 90 -19.77 -4.43 25.01
CA ASN A 90 -19.58 -5.31 26.16
C ASN A 90 -19.83 -4.53 27.45
N PRO A 91 -20.60 -5.05 28.43
CA PRO A 91 -20.90 -4.35 29.69
C PRO A 91 -19.69 -3.89 30.52
N ASN A 92 -18.51 -4.44 30.25
CA ASN A 92 -17.27 -4.08 30.95
C ASN A 92 -16.47 -2.98 30.23
N PHE A 93 -16.89 -2.57 29.03
CA PHE A 93 -16.18 -1.56 28.25
C PHE A 93 -16.27 -0.17 28.87
N PRO A 94 -15.23 0.67 28.72
CA PRO A 94 -15.19 1.99 29.31
C PRO A 94 -16.22 2.93 28.66
N GLY A 95 -16.83 3.79 29.47
CA GLY A 95 -17.76 4.83 29.01
C GLY A 95 -19.18 4.61 29.49
N THR A 96 -20.09 5.48 29.09
CA THR A 96 -21.52 5.41 29.49
C THR A 96 -22.36 4.55 28.54
N LEU A 97 -21.78 4.14 27.41
CA LEU A 97 -22.46 3.37 26.37
C LEU A 97 -21.91 1.95 26.25
N ASP A 98 -20.92 1.57 27.08
CA ASP A 98 -20.29 0.25 27.06
C ASP A 98 -19.80 -0.13 25.65
N THR A 99 -19.25 0.87 24.92
CA THR A 99 -18.87 0.76 23.51
C THR A 99 -17.42 1.10 23.24
N VAL A 100 -16.84 0.37 22.29
CA VAL A 100 -15.53 0.68 21.71
C VAL A 100 -15.73 0.85 20.21
N ALA A 101 -15.56 2.08 19.73
CA ALA A 101 -15.68 2.43 18.32
C ALA A 101 -14.33 2.32 17.63
N LEU A 102 -14.24 1.50 16.58
CA LEU A 102 -13.04 1.29 15.77
C LEU A 102 -13.41 1.39 14.30
N TYR A 103 -12.49 1.87 13.45
CA TYR A 103 -12.71 1.95 12.01
C TYR A 103 -11.61 1.24 11.24
N VAL A 104 -11.94 0.76 10.04
CA VAL A 104 -10.99 0.10 9.15
C VAL A 104 -10.36 1.14 8.22
N SER A 105 -9.17 1.59 8.58
CA SER A 105 -8.27 2.41 7.75
C SER A 105 -7.54 1.59 6.68
N ASP A 106 -6.74 2.25 5.84
CA ASP A 106 -5.93 1.60 4.81
C ASP A 106 -4.76 0.77 5.39
N GLU A 107 -4.17 1.20 6.51
CA GLU A 107 -3.25 0.35 7.28
C GLU A 107 -3.99 -0.84 7.93
N CYS A 108 -5.27 -0.66 8.29
CA CYS A 108 -6.06 -1.76 8.83
C CYS A 108 -6.46 -2.78 7.75
N ALA A 109 -6.77 -2.31 6.54
CA ALA A 109 -7.04 -3.18 5.38
C ALA A 109 -5.81 -3.95 4.89
N GLY A 110 -4.64 -3.67 5.47
CA GLY A 110 -3.34 -4.23 5.13
C GLY A 110 -2.98 -4.05 3.66
N ILE A 111 -3.34 -2.89 3.12
CA ILE A 111 -3.03 -2.49 1.74
C ILE A 111 -1.52 -2.39 1.56
N HIS A 112 -0.81 -1.91 2.57
CA HIS A 112 0.65 -1.81 2.56
C HIS A 112 1.30 -3.17 2.32
N GLU A 113 0.85 -4.18 3.06
CA GLU A 113 1.32 -5.56 3.00
C GLU A 113 1.04 -6.17 1.63
N MET A 114 -0.16 -5.92 1.07
CA MET A 114 -0.53 -6.37 -0.28
C MET A 114 0.34 -5.74 -1.36
N ILE A 115 0.66 -4.45 -1.27
CA ILE A 115 1.54 -3.75 -2.22
C ILE A 115 2.97 -4.28 -2.10
N PHE A 116 3.45 -4.45 -0.87
CA PHE A 116 4.79 -4.95 -0.59
C PHE A 116 5.02 -6.33 -1.20
N ILE A 117 4.14 -7.29 -0.91
CA ILE A 117 4.27 -8.66 -1.43
C ILE A 117 4.08 -8.73 -2.95
N SER A 118 3.16 -7.91 -3.49
CA SER A 118 2.95 -7.78 -4.93
C SER A 118 4.21 -7.31 -5.63
N THR A 119 4.86 -6.29 -5.07
CA THR A 119 6.11 -5.72 -5.59
C THR A 119 7.22 -6.75 -5.57
N LEU A 120 7.41 -7.47 -4.47
CA LEU A 120 8.43 -8.53 -4.36
C LEU A 120 8.25 -9.62 -5.43
N ILE A 121 7.02 -10.09 -5.65
CA ILE A 121 6.71 -11.08 -6.70
C ILE A 121 6.98 -10.50 -8.10
N MET A 122 6.54 -9.26 -8.34
CA MET A 122 6.63 -8.63 -9.65
C MET A 122 8.07 -8.31 -10.05
N MET A 123 8.91 -7.91 -9.09
CA MET A 123 10.34 -7.68 -9.29
C MET A 123 11.17 -8.96 -9.41
N THR A 124 10.63 -10.13 -9.06
CA THR A 124 11.36 -11.41 -9.17
C THR A 124 11.64 -11.76 -10.64
N GLU A 125 12.91 -11.78 -11.04
CA GLU A 125 13.33 -12.09 -12.41
C GLU A 125 13.15 -13.59 -12.77
N GLY A 126 13.05 -13.89 -14.06
CA GLY A 126 12.98 -15.27 -14.56
C GLY A 126 11.62 -15.99 -14.38
N VAL A 127 10.63 -15.35 -13.75
CA VAL A 127 9.28 -15.91 -13.55
C VAL A 127 8.31 -15.38 -14.63
N PRO A 128 7.51 -16.23 -15.30
CA PRO A 128 6.56 -15.78 -16.30
C PRO A 128 5.45 -14.90 -15.69
N GLN A 129 5.05 -13.83 -16.41
CA GLN A 129 4.10 -12.82 -15.94
C GLN A 129 2.75 -13.41 -15.49
N LYS A 130 2.23 -14.43 -16.18
CA LYS A 130 0.99 -15.12 -15.80
C LYS A 130 1.09 -15.77 -14.41
N LEU A 131 2.24 -16.36 -14.09
CA LEU A 131 2.49 -16.97 -12.79
C LEU A 131 2.67 -15.90 -11.71
N LYS A 132 3.34 -14.78 -12.03
CA LYS A 132 3.45 -13.63 -11.13
C LYS A 132 2.08 -13.10 -10.72
N ILE A 133 1.23 -12.75 -11.68
CA ILE A 133 -0.12 -12.21 -11.42
C ILE A 133 -0.97 -13.20 -10.61
N ARG A 134 -0.95 -14.50 -10.96
CA ARG A 134 -1.67 -15.53 -10.19
C ARG A 134 -1.16 -15.63 -8.76
N SER A 135 0.15 -15.51 -8.56
CA SER A 135 0.76 -15.56 -7.23
C SER A 135 0.42 -14.32 -6.41
N VAL A 136 0.45 -13.14 -7.04
CA VAL A 136 0.01 -11.87 -6.43
C VAL A 136 -1.43 -12.00 -5.94
N MET A 137 -2.35 -12.44 -6.79
CA MET A 137 -3.76 -12.63 -6.41
C MET A 137 -3.89 -13.55 -5.19
N VAL A 138 -3.24 -14.72 -5.21
CA VAL A 138 -3.32 -15.68 -4.09
C VAL A 138 -2.73 -15.10 -2.80
N MET A 139 -1.58 -14.41 -2.88
CA MET A 139 -0.94 -13.83 -1.70
C MET A 139 -1.73 -12.67 -1.12
N CYS A 140 -2.26 -11.78 -1.96
CA CYS A 140 -3.13 -10.69 -1.49
C CYS A 140 -4.40 -11.25 -0.82
N THR A 141 -4.99 -12.32 -1.36
CA THR A 141 -6.13 -12.99 -0.70
C THR A 141 -5.74 -13.57 0.67
N ILE A 142 -4.55 -14.16 0.81
CA ILE A 142 -4.08 -14.66 2.11
C ILE A 142 -3.90 -13.51 3.11
N VAL A 143 -3.26 -12.41 2.69
CA VAL A 143 -3.07 -11.22 3.54
C VAL A 143 -4.41 -10.64 3.98
N TYR A 144 -5.37 -10.52 3.05
CA TYR A 144 -6.74 -10.06 3.34
C TYR A 144 -7.42 -10.92 4.42
N ILE A 145 -7.33 -12.25 4.32
CA ILE A 145 -7.91 -13.16 5.34
C ILE A 145 -7.20 -12.99 6.69
N LEU A 146 -5.88 -12.83 6.69
CA LEU A 146 -5.11 -12.62 7.93
C LEU A 146 -5.47 -11.29 8.61
N ASN A 147 -5.74 -10.24 7.83
CA ASN A 147 -6.22 -8.95 8.36
C ASN A 147 -7.59 -9.12 9.04
N ILE A 148 -8.51 -9.85 8.42
CA ILE A 148 -9.81 -10.15 9.03
C ILE A 148 -9.63 -10.93 10.34
N ILE A 149 -8.75 -11.93 10.38
CA ILE A 149 -8.44 -12.67 11.62
C ILE A 149 -7.93 -11.73 12.70
N ARG A 150 -7.05 -10.78 12.36
CA ARG A 150 -6.56 -9.75 13.27
C ARG A 150 -7.71 -8.90 13.83
N LEU A 151 -8.63 -8.44 12.99
CA LEU A 151 -9.79 -7.64 13.40
C LEU A 151 -10.72 -8.44 14.34
N VAL A 152 -11.03 -9.70 14.00
CA VAL A 152 -11.87 -10.58 14.82
C VAL A 152 -11.26 -10.87 16.20
N ALA A 153 -9.93 -10.84 16.32
CA ALA A 153 -9.23 -11.02 17.60
C ALA A 153 -9.37 -9.81 18.54
N PHE A 154 -9.77 -8.62 18.06
CA PHE A 154 -9.92 -7.45 18.91
C PHE A 154 -11.00 -7.63 19.99
N TYR A 155 -12.15 -8.20 19.63
CA TYR A 155 -13.26 -8.37 20.58
C TYR A 155 -12.89 -9.20 21.82
N PRO A 156 -12.36 -10.44 21.70
CA PRO A 156 -12.07 -11.26 22.87
C PRO A 156 -10.94 -10.68 23.72
N ILE A 157 -9.95 -10.03 23.12
CA ILE A 157 -8.86 -9.34 23.83
C ILE A 157 -9.43 -8.18 24.65
N ALA A 158 -10.27 -7.35 24.02
CA ALA A 158 -10.95 -6.25 24.70
C ALA A 158 -11.80 -6.76 25.87
N ALA A 159 -12.62 -7.78 25.61
CA ALA A 159 -13.56 -8.32 26.58
C ALA A 159 -12.84 -8.98 27.76
N SER A 160 -11.72 -9.68 27.53
CA SER A 160 -10.93 -10.29 28.61
C SER A 160 -10.25 -9.26 29.49
N ASP A 161 -9.64 -8.24 28.88
CA ASP A 161 -8.85 -7.26 29.62
C ASP A 161 -9.76 -6.31 30.40
N CYS A 162 -10.88 -5.90 29.80
CA CYS A 162 -11.90 -5.11 30.49
C CYS A 162 -12.70 -5.91 31.53
N HIS A 163 -12.74 -7.25 31.46
CA HIS A 163 -13.26 -8.04 32.58
C HIS A 163 -12.34 -7.95 33.82
N ILE A 164 -11.03 -7.80 33.63
CA ILE A 164 -10.07 -7.71 34.76
C ILE A 164 -10.11 -6.31 35.39
N ASP A 165 -10.20 -5.25 34.57
CA ASP A 165 -10.28 -3.86 35.02
C ASP A 165 -11.46 -3.12 34.34
N PRO A 166 -12.70 -3.33 34.83
CA PRO A 166 -13.90 -2.81 34.18
C PRO A 166 -14.01 -1.29 34.28
N ASN A 167 -14.61 -0.68 33.25
CA ASN A 167 -14.86 0.77 33.16
C ASN A 167 -13.62 1.67 33.18
N ASN A 168 -12.41 1.10 33.07
CA ASN A 168 -11.17 1.85 32.96
C ASN A 168 -10.70 1.87 31.50
N PRO A 169 -10.47 3.03 30.85
CA PRO A 169 -9.96 3.08 29.47
C PRO A 169 -8.62 2.35 29.26
N VAL A 170 -7.84 2.15 30.33
CA VAL A 170 -6.58 1.38 30.30
C VAL A 170 -6.82 -0.09 29.92
N CYS A 171 -8.03 -0.63 30.11
CA CYS A 171 -8.33 -2.02 29.71
C CYS A 171 -8.24 -2.26 28.20
N LEU A 172 -8.33 -1.20 27.38
CA LEU A 172 -8.20 -1.30 25.92
C LEU A 172 -6.74 -1.40 25.45
N THR A 173 -5.76 -1.20 26.33
CA THR A 173 -4.33 -1.25 25.98
C THR A 173 -3.91 -2.59 25.38
N GLY A 174 -4.55 -3.71 25.76
CA GLY A 174 -4.25 -5.02 25.18
C GLY A 174 -4.53 -5.11 23.68
N ILE A 175 -5.63 -4.49 23.21
CA ILE A 175 -5.97 -4.43 21.78
C ILE A 175 -4.90 -3.65 21.02
N TRP A 176 -4.48 -2.50 21.56
CA TRP A 176 -3.48 -1.64 20.95
C TRP A 176 -2.11 -2.31 20.89
N ASN A 177 -1.67 -2.94 21.98
CA ASN A 177 -0.43 -3.69 22.03
C ASN A 177 -0.43 -4.86 21.03
N PHE A 178 -1.56 -5.57 20.90
CA PHE A 178 -1.71 -6.63 19.91
C PHE A 178 -1.63 -6.08 18.48
N HIS A 179 -2.34 -4.99 18.20
CA HIS A 179 -2.32 -4.32 16.90
C HIS A 179 -0.90 -3.86 16.53
N GLU A 180 -0.22 -3.16 17.45
CA GLU A 180 1.15 -2.66 17.28
C GLU A 180 2.14 -3.81 17.07
N THR A 181 2.07 -4.89 17.87
CA THR A 181 2.95 -6.06 17.70
C THR A 181 2.78 -6.72 16.33
N VAL A 182 1.53 -6.88 15.88
CA VAL A 182 1.23 -7.48 14.58
C VAL A 182 1.69 -6.56 13.45
N TYR A 183 1.52 -5.24 13.61
CA TYR A 183 1.93 -4.23 12.65
C TYR A 183 3.46 -4.11 12.51
N GLU A 184 4.18 -3.93 13.62
CA GLU A 184 5.62 -3.69 13.60
C GLU A 184 6.43 -4.92 13.17
N TRP A 185 6.06 -6.10 13.68
CA TRP A 185 6.88 -7.31 13.56
C TRP A 185 6.17 -8.45 12.85
N GLY A 186 4.88 -8.63 13.13
CA GLY A 186 4.10 -9.77 12.67
C GLY A 186 4.01 -9.84 11.15
N PHE A 187 3.54 -8.76 10.52
CA PHE A 187 3.30 -8.74 9.08
C PHE A 187 4.59 -8.82 8.27
N LEU A 188 5.62 -8.04 8.61
CA LEU A 188 6.89 -8.08 7.86
C LEU A 188 7.49 -9.50 7.85
N LEU A 189 7.56 -10.15 9.02
CA LEU A 189 8.09 -11.51 9.13
C LEU A 189 7.24 -12.50 8.32
N LEU A 190 5.91 -12.42 8.42
CA LEU A 190 4.99 -13.29 7.72
C LEU A 190 5.11 -13.13 6.20
N LEU A 191 5.18 -11.90 5.68
CA LEU A 191 5.30 -11.61 4.26
C LEU A 191 6.63 -12.10 3.68
N VAL A 192 7.74 -11.87 4.40
CA VAL A 192 9.05 -12.36 3.98
C VAL A 192 9.06 -13.89 3.95
N MET A 193 8.50 -14.55 4.97
CA MET A 193 8.39 -16.01 5.01
C MET A 193 7.52 -16.56 3.86
N MET A 194 6.35 -15.97 3.62
CA MET A 194 5.48 -16.33 2.50
C MET A 194 6.20 -16.17 1.15
N TRP A 195 6.90 -15.05 0.98
CA TRP A 195 7.68 -14.79 -0.22
C TRP A 195 8.81 -15.82 -0.40
N LEU A 196 9.56 -16.14 0.66
CA LEU A 196 10.64 -17.14 0.63
C LEU A 196 10.12 -18.52 0.23
N VAL A 197 9.00 -18.95 0.82
CA VAL A 197 8.33 -20.22 0.50
C VAL A 197 7.94 -20.23 -0.97
N TRP A 198 7.27 -19.18 -1.44
CA TRP A 198 6.87 -19.06 -2.85
C TRP A 198 8.06 -19.02 -3.81
N PHE A 199 9.10 -18.25 -3.48
CA PHE A 199 10.33 -18.12 -4.27
C PHE A 199 11.03 -19.47 -4.41
N ARG A 200 11.06 -20.26 -3.32
CA ARG A 200 11.57 -21.63 -3.28
C ARG A 200 10.76 -22.56 -4.18
N PHE A 201 9.43 -22.45 -4.16
CA PHE A 201 8.52 -23.27 -4.98
C PHE A 201 8.58 -22.95 -6.47
N VAL A 202 8.71 -21.67 -6.83
CA VAL A 202 8.76 -21.24 -8.23
C VAL A 202 10.11 -21.54 -8.89
N GLY A 203 11.11 -21.96 -8.10
CA GLY A 203 12.46 -22.24 -8.57
C GLY A 203 13.25 -20.95 -8.87
N GLY A 204 13.05 -19.92 -8.05
CA GLY A 204 13.64 -18.59 -8.27
C GLY A 204 15.16 -18.62 -8.46
N SER A 205 15.89 -19.44 -7.69
CA SER A 205 17.35 -19.53 -7.80
C SER A 205 17.84 -20.06 -9.15
N SER A 206 17.25 -21.13 -9.68
CA SER A 206 17.64 -21.72 -10.97
C SER A 206 17.17 -20.86 -12.15
N LYS A 207 16.01 -20.22 -12.03
CA LYS A 207 15.47 -19.31 -13.06
C LYS A 207 16.21 -17.98 -13.11
N ILE A 208 16.65 -17.42 -11.99
CA ILE A 208 17.48 -16.20 -11.98
C ILE A 208 18.88 -16.48 -12.56
N LEU A 209 19.47 -17.65 -12.23
CA LEU A 209 20.75 -18.05 -12.82
C LEU A 209 20.65 -18.21 -14.35
N ASN A 210 19.53 -18.73 -14.85
CA ASN A 210 19.24 -18.85 -16.28
C ASN A 210 18.71 -17.55 -16.93
N SER A 211 18.13 -16.64 -16.14
CA SER A 211 17.63 -15.32 -16.59
C SER A 211 18.77 -14.39 -16.98
N LYS A 212 19.94 -14.49 -16.33
CA LYS A 212 21.17 -13.80 -16.79
C LYS A 212 21.56 -14.15 -18.23
N LYS A 213 21.10 -15.29 -18.76
CA LYS A 213 21.29 -15.70 -20.17
C LYS A 213 20.20 -15.19 -21.12
N ASN A 214 19.06 -14.71 -20.61
CA ASN A 214 17.89 -14.37 -21.40
C ASN A 214 17.74 -12.84 -21.49
N LYS A 215 17.93 -12.27 -22.69
CA LYS A 215 17.75 -10.83 -22.96
C LYS A 215 16.34 -10.39 -22.52
N GLU A 216 16.25 -9.31 -21.75
CA GLU A 216 14.99 -8.72 -21.28
C GLU A 216 13.95 -8.62 -22.42
N ASN A 217 12.74 -9.12 -22.14
CA ASN A 217 11.64 -9.23 -23.12
C ASN A 217 10.67 -8.05 -23.11
N TRP A 218 10.86 -7.11 -22.19
CA TRP A 218 9.98 -5.97 -21.99
C TRP A 218 10.80 -4.69 -21.90
N ARG A 219 10.30 -3.61 -22.51
CA ARG A 219 10.84 -2.26 -22.35
C ARG A 219 9.72 -1.26 -22.12
N VAL A 220 10.00 -0.27 -21.29
CA VAL A 220 9.14 0.90 -21.11
C VAL A 220 9.70 2.00 -22.00
N ASN A 221 8.90 2.54 -22.91
CA ASN A 221 9.29 3.66 -23.75
C ASN A 221 8.23 4.77 -23.66
N VAL A 222 8.65 6.02 -23.86
CA VAL A 222 7.71 7.15 -23.94
C VAL A 222 7.00 7.08 -25.29
N ARG A 223 5.67 7.20 -25.28
CA ARG A 223 4.86 7.14 -26.50
C ARG A 223 5.16 8.34 -27.40
N SER A 224 5.70 8.06 -28.59
CA SER A 224 5.97 9.07 -29.63
C SER A 224 4.77 9.32 -30.55
N ILE A 225 3.93 8.29 -30.80
CA ILE A 225 2.77 8.37 -31.70
C ILE A 225 1.47 8.49 -30.89
N TRP A 226 0.74 9.58 -31.11
CA TRP A 226 -0.48 9.91 -30.39
C TRP A 226 -1.73 9.79 -31.28
N GLU A 227 -2.64 8.90 -30.92
CA GLU A 227 -3.96 8.75 -31.56
C GLU A 227 -5.02 9.60 -30.84
N THR A 228 -6.13 9.91 -31.53
CA THR A 228 -7.26 10.70 -30.99
C THR A 228 -7.80 10.16 -29.67
N LYS A 229 -7.79 8.83 -29.49
CA LYS A 229 -8.21 8.17 -28.23
C LYS A 229 -7.33 8.57 -27.05
N HIS A 230 -6.02 8.74 -27.25
CA HIS A 230 -5.10 9.15 -26.18
C HIS A 230 -5.33 10.60 -25.78
N PHE A 231 -5.60 11.49 -26.74
CA PHE A 231 -5.97 12.88 -26.44
C PHE A 231 -7.27 12.99 -25.65
N ILE A 232 -8.28 12.17 -25.97
CA ILE A 232 -9.54 12.11 -25.20
C ILE A 232 -9.26 11.66 -23.76
N VAL A 233 -8.44 10.63 -23.57
CA VAL A 233 -8.07 10.14 -22.23
C VAL A 233 -7.30 11.19 -21.43
N ILE A 234 -6.34 11.89 -22.03
CA ILE A 234 -5.64 13.00 -21.36
C ILE A 234 -6.60 14.14 -21.01
N GLY A 235 -7.55 14.47 -21.90
CA GLY A 235 -8.60 15.45 -21.59
C GLY A 235 -9.45 15.05 -20.38
N PHE A 236 -9.81 13.77 -20.27
CA PHE A 236 -10.52 13.23 -19.11
C PHE A 236 -9.69 13.32 -17.82
N VAL A 237 -8.38 13.04 -17.89
CA VAL A 237 -7.45 13.19 -16.75
C VAL A 237 -7.40 14.64 -16.26
N ILE A 238 -7.25 15.59 -17.18
CA ILE A 238 -7.24 17.03 -16.85
C ILE A 238 -8.57 17.43 -16.19
N MET A 239 -9.69 16.97 -16.75
CA MET A 239 -11.01 17.23 -16.17
C MET A 239 -11.14 16.70 -14.74
N MET A 240 -10.63 15.50 -14.44
CA MET A 240 -10.64 14.96 -13.07
C MET A 240 -9.81 15.79 -12.10
N ILE A 241 -8.61 16.23 -12.50
CA ILE A 241 -7.77 17.11 -11.68
C ILE A 241 -8.47 18.45 -11.43
N CYS A 242 -9.03 19.05 -12.48
CA CYS A 242 -9.79 20.30 -12.35
C CYS A 242 -11.02 20.14 -11.45
N TYR A 243 -11.73 19.02 -11.54
CA TYR A 243 -12.87 18.73 -10.67
C TYR A 243 -12.45 18.52 -9.21
N GLY A 244 -11.33 17.85 -8.95
CA GLY A 244 -10.78 17.71 -7.59
C GLY A 244 -10.49 19.08 -6.96
N ILE A 245 -9.80 19.96 -7.69
CA ILE A 245 -9.53 21.34 -7.26
C ILE A 245 -10.85 22.11 -7.03
N PHE A 246 -11.81 21.98 -7.94
CA PHE A 246 -13.11 22.65 -7.83
C PHE A 246 -13.88 22.16 -6.59
N SER A 247 -13.89 20.86 -6.32
CA SER A 247 -14.59 20.24 -5.20
C SER A 247 -14.09 20.76 -3.84
N VAL A 248 -12.78 20.99 -3.71
CA VAL A 248 -12.19 21.53 -2.46
C VAL A 248 -12.45 23.02 -2.36
N THR A 249 -12.19 23.77 -3.43
CA THR A 249 -12.25 25.24 -3.40
C THR A 249 -13.67 25.80 -3.29
N THR A 250 -14.70 25.03 -3.67
CA THR A 250 -16.11 25.43 -3.54
C THR A 250 -16.78 24.93 -2.27
N ASN A 251 -16.12 24.05 -1.50
CA ASN A 251 -16.62 23.59 -0.22
C ASN A 251 -16.29 24.60 0.88
N GLN A 252 -17.28 25.43 1.25
CA GLN A 252 -17.11 26.46 2.28
C GLN A 252 -16.67 25.86 3.62
N THR A 253 -17.24 24.73 4.02
CA THR A 253 -16.89 24.05 5.28
C THR A 253 -15.43 23.61 5.31
N ALA A 254 -14.91 23.12 4.19
CA ALA A 254 -13.50 22.74 4.06
C ALA A 254 -12.57 23.96 4.09
N MET A 255 -12.96 25.05 3.42
CA MET A 255 -12.18 26.29 3.39
C MET A 255 -12.14 26.98 4.76
N ASP A 256 -13.25 26.96 5.51
CA ASP A 256 -13.32 27.49 6.88
C ASP A 256 -12.51 26.63 7.86
N ALA A 257 -12.53 25.30 7.67
CA ALA A 257 -11.70 24.37 8.43
C ALA A 257 -10.20 24.60 8.18
N LYS A 258 -9.81 24.89 6.93
CA LYS A 258 -8.43 25.25 6.57
C LYS A 258 -7.95 26.49 7.32
N GLU A 259 -8.76 27.55 7.33
CA GLU A 259 -8.43 28.80 8.01
C GLU A 259 -8.23 28.58 9.52
N THR A 260 -9.10 27.76 10.11
CA THR A 260 -9.00 27.36 11.52
C THR A 260 -7.72 26.56 11.79
N LEU A 261 -7.37 25.62 10.91
CA LEU A 261 -6.13 24.85 10.95
C LEU A 261 -4.88 25.74 10.86
N ASP A 262 -4.86 26.68 9.91
CA ASP A 262 -3.75 27.60 9.71
C ASP A 262 -3.54 28.47 10.97
N PHE A 263 -4.63 28.91 11.61
CA PHE A 263 -4.59 29.61 12.88
C PHE A 263 -4.08 28.74 14.05
N CYS A 264 -4.54 27.48 14.14
CA CYS A 264 -4.11 26.52 15.15
C CYS A 264 -2.62 26.19 15.02
N SER A 265 -2.13 26.00 13.80
CA SER A 265 -0.71 25.75 13.48
C SER A 265 0.17 26.94 13.84
N PHE A 266 -0.25 28.15 13.45
CA PHE A 266 0.45 29.40 13.78
C PHE A 266 0.56 29.62 15.30
N SER A 267 -0.52 29.33 16.01
CA SER A 267 -0.62 29.55 17.46
C SER A 267 -0.10 28.37 18.29
N LYS A 268 0.31 27.25 17.66
CA LYS A 268 0.70 25.98 18.30
C LYS A 268 -0.33 25.48 19.32
N LEU A 269 -1.61 25.59 18.98
CA LEU A 269 -2.73 25.17 19.81
C LEU A 269 -3.18 23.76 19.40
N SER A 270 -3.37 22.88 20.38
CA SER A 270 -3.95 21.54 20.20
C SER A 270 -5.27 21.43 20.96
N THR A 271 -6.25 22.23 20.58
CA THR A 271 -7.62 22.18 21.12
C THR A 271 -8.50 21.23 20.30
N SER A 272 -9.63 20.80 20.88
CA SER A 272 -10.60 19.93 20.19
C SER A 272 -11.10 20.51 18.86
N SER A 273 -11.26 21.84 18.79
CA SER A 273 -11.62 22.56 17.56
C SER A 273 -10.55 22.47 16.47
N CYS A 274 -9.27 22.41 16.84
CA CYS A 274 -8.18 22.24 15.88
C CYS A 274 -8.16 20.83 15.30
N ILE A 275 -8.48 19.82 16.12
CA ILE A 275 -8.58 18.42 15.69
C ILE A 275 -9.79 18.24 14.75
N GLU A 276 -10.94 18.83 15.07
CA GLU A 276 -12.13 18.79 14.23
C GLU A 276 -11.91 19.51 12.89
N ALA A 277 -11.26 20.68 12.91
CA ALA A 277 -10.87 21.39 11.71
C ALA A 277 -9.85 20.60 10.86
N GLN A 278 -8.92 19.90 11.52
CA GLN A 278 -7.97 19.02 10.85
C GLN A 278 -8.68 17.89 10.12
N ASN A 279 -9.54 17.15 10.80
CA ASN A 279 -10.32 16.06 10.20
C ASN A 279 -11.19 16.56 9.03
N THR A 280 -11.81 17.73 9.18
CA THR A 280 -12.69 18.30 8.13
C THR A 280 -11.90 18.70 6.88
N TRP A 281 -10.71 19.27 7.06
CA TRP A 281 -9.82 19.62 5.96
C TRP A 281 -9.24 18.39 5.28
N ASP A 282 -8.74 17.43 6.06
CA ASP A 282 -8.17 16.18 5.56
C ASP A 282 -9.21 15.42 4.72
N ASN A 283 -10.46 15.32 5.19
CA ASN A 283 -11.56 14.70 4.45
C ASN A 283 -11.84 15.36 3.08
N ALA A 284 -11.80 16.69 3.01
CA ALA A 284 -12.03 17.40 1.75
C ALA A 284 -10.86 17.23 0.78
N ILE A 285 -9.65 17.24 1.31
CA ILE A 285 -8.41 17.08 0.56
C ILE A 285 -8.25 15.66 0.02
N ASP A 286 -8.65 14.65 0.78
CA ASP A 286 -8.61 13.23 0.38
C ASP A 286 -9.42 12.95 -0.89
N THR A 287 -10.61 13.56 -1.01
CA THR A 287 -11.44 13.42 -2.22
C THR A 287 -10.75 14.00 -3.46
N SER A 288 -10.09 15.16 -3.33
CA SER A 288 -9.35 15.79 -4.43
C SER A 288 -8.09 15.03 -4.80
N TRP A 289 -7.36 14.51 -3.81
CA TRP A 289 -6.18 13.69 -4.06
C TRP A 289 -6.53 12.39 -4.74
N SER A 290 -7.60 11.69 -4.33
CA SER A 290 -8.04 10.45 -4.96
C SER A 290 -8.34 10.62 -6.46
N LEU A 291 -9.13 11.65 -6.82
CA LEU A 291 -9.39 11.96 -8.23
C LEU A 291 -8.13 12.32 -9.01
N SER A 292 -7.24 13.10 -8.41
CA SER A 292 -5.98 13.50 -9.04
C SER A 292 -5.03 12.32 -9.22
N ALA A 293 -4.99 11.40 -8.25
CA ALA A 293 -4.16 10.22 -8.27
C ALA A 293 -4.58 9.22 -9.35
N ILE A 294 -5.89 8.92 -9.42
CA ILE A 294 -6.45 8.08 -10.49
C ILE A 294 -6.20 8.73 -11.85
N GLY A 295 -6.40 10.06 -11.96
CA GLY A 295 -6.11 10.81 -13.17
C GLY A 295 -4.64 10.66 -13.60
N LEU A 296 -3.70 10.87 -12.69
CA LEU A 296 -2.27 10.74 -12.96
C LEU A 296 -1.84 9.32 -13.33
N LEU A 297 -2.44 8.29 -12.71
CA LEU A 297 -2.17 6.89 -13.05
C LEU A 297 -2.66 6.57 -14.48
N ILE A 298 -3.88 6.98 -14.82
CA ILE A 298 -4.42 6.86 -16.18
C ILE A 298 -3.54 7.63 -17.18
N GLY A 299 -3.09 8.83 -16.80
CA GLY A 299 -2.15 9.63 -17.59
C GLY A 299 -0.82 8.90 -17.82
N ALA A 300 -0.23 8.34 -16.77
CA ALA A 300 1.02 7.60 -16.84
C ALA A 300 0.91 6.37 -17.76
N VAL A 301 -0.16 5.57 -17.63
CA VAL A 301 -0.41 4.41 -18.51
C VAL A 301 -0.65 4.84 -19.96
N THR A 302 -1.17 6.04 -20.19
CA THR A 302 -1.37 6.60 -21.54
C THR A 302 -0.04 7.05 -22.16
N VAL A 303 0.80 7.72 -21.38
CA VAL A 303 2.11 8.27 -21.79
C VAL A 303 3.16 7.17 -21.98
N PHE A 304 3.21 6.19 -21.09
CA PHE A 304 4.18 5.10 -21.14
C PHE A 304 3.65 3.93 -21.95
N LYS A 305 4.41 3.50 -22.96
CA LYS A 305 4.13 2.32 -23.76
C LYS A 305 4.93 1.14 -23.21
N PHE A 306 4.23 0.08 -22.81
CA PHE A 306 4.84 -1.19 -22.41
C PHE A 306 4.94 -2.09 -23.63
N GLU A 307 6.16 -2.29 -24.12
CA GLU A 307 6.41 -3.10 -25.32
C GLU A 307 7.02 -4.44 -24.96
N LYS A 308 6.45 -5.51 -25.52
CA LYS A 308 6.99 -6.85 -25.48
C LYS A 308 7.69 -7.16 -26.80
N LYS A 309 8.84 -7.82 -26.77
CA LYS A 309 9.47 -8.37 -27.98
C LYS A 309 8.50 -9.28 -28.73
N ASN A 310 8.47 -9.14 -30.05
CA ASN A 310 7.70 -10.01 -30.92
C ASN A 310 8.36 -11.40 -31.03
N THR A 311 7.69 -12.37 -31.66
CA THR A 311 8.22 -13.74 -31.86
C THR A 311 9.59 -13.77 -32.55
N ASP A 312 9.89 -12.76 -33.34
CA ASP A 312 11.15 -12.61 -34.09
C ASP A 312 12.25 -11.87 -33.31
N GLY A 313 12.01 -11.54 -32.04
CA GLY A 313 12.96 -10.84 -31.17
C GLY A 313 13.12 -9.34 -31.44
N LYS A 314 12.47 -8.81 -32.50
CA LYS A 314 12.35 -7.38 -32.80
C LYS A 314 11.35 -6.69 -31.89
N TRP A 315 11.54 -5.39 -31.69
CA TRP A 315 10.60 -4.58 -30.92
C TRP A 315 9.50 -3.98 -31.79
N PRO A 316 8.25 -3.87 -31.31
CA PRO A 316 7.14 -3.36 -32.12
C PRO A 316 7.36 -1.97 -32.70
N SER A 317 8.07 -1.06 -32.01
CA SER A 317 8.33 0.28 -32.56
C SER A 317 9.36 0.28 -33.68
N GLU A 318 10.30 -0.67 -33.70
CA GLU A 318 11.33 -0.76 -34.76
C GLU A 318 10.71 -1.23 -36.08
N ILE A 319 9.62 -2.00 -36.01
CA ILE A 319 8.89 -2.47 -37.20
C ILE A 319 8.07 -1.33 -37.81
N ILE A 320 7.54 -0.42 -36.99
CA ILE A 320 6.71 0.72 -37.43
C ILE A 320 7.59 1.87 -37.99
N GLU A 321 8.85 1.98 -37.56
CA GLU A 321 9.81 2.95 -38.13
C GLU A 321 10.49 2.44 -39.41
N GLU A 322 10.44 1.13 -39.68
CA GLU A 322 10.96 0.50 -40.91
C GLU A 322 9.94 0.46 -42.07
N GLU A 323 8.66 0.76 -41.83
CA GLU A 323 7.58 0.93 -42.84
C GLU A 323 7.36 2.40 -43.21
#